data_AF-A0A9D1QIS4-F1
#
_entry.id   AF-A0A9D1QIS4-F1
#
_cell.length_a   1.000
_cell.length_b   1.000
_cell.length_c   1.000
_cell.angle_alpha   90.00
_cell.angle_beta   90.00
_cell.angle_gamma   90.00
#
_symmetry.space_group_name_H-M   'P 1'
#
loop_
_entity.id
_entity.type
_entity.pdbx_description
1 polymer ?
#
loop_
_entity_poly.entity_id
_entity_poly.type
_entity_poly.pdbx_seq_one_letter_code
_entity_poly.pdbx_strand_id
1 'polypeptide(L)'
;MSGPALRQLAAHRSIHEAAHGQVKDMTASLRLLYEKGRDVEAREAEKVILEHWRDHIIAHADSEEEGLYLDVRKERPELSETVIQLMRDHDLLRKITKAIEDNLESDGSSDERLSMYESLLVVNWHHSRDEEKYLLGES
;
A
#
# COMPACT_ATOMS: atom_id res chain seq x y z
N MET A 1 10.58 -5.72 15.42
CA MET A 1 10.84 -7.15 15.14
C MET A 1 9.69 -7.69 14.32
N SER A 2 9.98 -8.16 13.10
CA SER A 2 9.00 -8.77 12.20
C SER A 2 8.36 -10.00 12.87
N GLY A 3 7.03 -10.09 12.96
CA GLY A 3 6.34 -11.22 13.60
C GLY A 3 6.36 -12.52 12.76
N PRO A 4 6.06 -13.68 13.35
CA PRO A 4 5.99 -14.97 12.62
C PRO A 4 4.99 -14.98 11.46
N ALA A 5 3.95 -14.13 11.54
CA ALA A 5 2.91 -14.01 10.53
C ALA A 5 3.44 -13.59 9.15
N LEU A 6 4.51 -12.78 9.09
CA LEU A 6 5.10 -12.31 7.84
C LEU A 6 5.67 -13.42 6.97
N ARG A 7 6.00 -14.57 7.55
CA ARG A 7 6.62 -15.71 6.85
C ARG A 7 5.62 -16.80 6.49
N GLN A 8 4.35 -16.65 6.85
CA GLN A 8 3.31 -17.64 6.58
C GLN A 8 2.38 -17.09 5.51
N LEU A 9 2.37 -17.71 4.33
CA LEU A 9 1.59 -17.27 3.16
C LEU A 9 0.15 -16.89 3.52
N ALA A 10 -0.56 -17.76 4.24
CA ALA A 10 -1.96 -17.52 4.60
C ALA A 10 -2.14 -16.29 5.51
N ALA A 11 -1.26 -16.09 6.49
CA ALA A 11 -1.33 -14.95 7.40
C ALA A 11 -0.93 -13.65 6.70
N HIS A 12 0.14 -13.71 5.90
CA HIS A 12 0.64 -12.59 5.11
C HIS A 12 -0.40 -12.11 4.08
N ARG A 13 -0.96 -13.04 3.28
CA ARG A 13 -2.07 -12.75 2.38
C ARG A 13 -3.27 -12.14 3.10
N SER A 14 -3.63 -12.66 4.27
CA SER A 14 -4.77 -12.13 5.01
C SER A 14 -4.56 -10.67 5.41
N ILE A 15 -3.32 -10.25 5.68
CA ILE A 15 -2.99 -8.85 5.95
C ILE A 15 -3.13 -8.02 4.68
N HIS A 16 -2.56 -8.47 3.57
CA HIS A 16 -2.68 -7.81 2.26
C HIS A 16 -4.14 -7.61 1.84
N GLU A 17 -4.94 -8.66 1.85
CA GLU A 17 -6.33 -8.60 1.40
C GLU A 17 -7.20 -7.73 2.30
N ALA A 18 -6.99 -7.80 3.62
CA ALA A 18 -7.70 -6.95 4.56
C ALA A 18 -7.36 -5.47 4.35
N ALA A 19 -6.07 -5.12 4.32
CA ALA A 19 -5.63 -3.75 4.16
C ALA A 19 -6.05 -3.17 2.80
N HIS A 20 -5.84 -3.92 1.70
CA HIS A 20 -6.23 -3.52 0.36
C HIS A 20 -7.75 -3.32 0.23
N GLY A 21 -8.55 -4.25 0.76
CA GLY A 21 -10.00 -4.17 0.73
C GLY A 21 -10.52 -2.93 1.46
N GLN A 22 -9.97 -2.63 2.63
CA GLN A 22 -10.33 -1.43 3.40
C GLN A 22 -10.05 -0.15 2.62
N VAL A 23 -8.83 0.05 2.14
CA VAL A 23 -8.49 1.29 1.41
C VAL A 23 -9.26 1.40 0.09
N LYS A 24 -9.58 0.29 -0.57
CA LYS A 24 -10.43 0.27 -1.76
C LYS A 24 -11.85 0.79 -1.47
N ASP A 25 -12.48 0.30 -0.40
CA ASP A 25 -13.84 0.73 -0.01
C ASP A 25 -13.85 2.21 0.44
N MET A 26 -12.79 2.64 1.13
CA MET A 26 -12.64 4.04 1.53
C MET A 26 -12.43 4.95 0.31
N THR A 27 -11.59 4.56 -0.67
CA THR A 27 -11.39 5.31 -1.92
C THR A 27 -12.69 5.39 -2.74
N ALA A 28 -13.49 4.31 -2.78
CA ALA A 28 -14.80 4.35 -3.43
C ALA A 28 -15.75 5.34 -2.73
N SER A 29 -15.75 5.35 -1.40
CA SER A 29 -16.55 6.29 -0.60
C SER A 29 -16.10 7.74 -0.80
N LEU A 30 -14.79 7.98 -0.88
CA LEU A 30 -14.21 9.29 -1.16
C LEU A 30 -14.68 9.85 -2.50
N ARG A 31 -14.67 9.03 -3.56
CA ARG A 31 -15.17 9.42 -4.87
C ARG A 31 -16.63 9.89 -4.80
N LEU A 32 -17.48 9.13 -4.11
CA LEU A 32 -18.90 9.48 -3.94
C LEU A 32 -19.10 10.79 -3.16
N LEU A 33 -18.19 11.17 -2.26
CA LEU A 33 -18.24 12.45 -1.56
C LEU A 33 -17.95 13.60 -2.52
N TYR A 34 -16.90 13.47 -3.35
CA TYR A 34 -16.57 14.47 -4.37
C TYR A 34 -17.64 14.61 -5.44
N GLU A 35 -18.19 13.50 -5.95
CA GLU A 35 -19.28 13.51 -6.93
C GLU A 35 -20.53 14.23 -6.42
N LYS A 36 -20.75 14.23 -5.09
CA LYS A 36 -21.87 14.92 -4.43
C LYS A 36 -21.56 16.35 -4.01
N GLY A 37 -20.37 16.87 -4.32
CA GLY A 37 -19.91 18.21 -3.90
C GLY A 37 -19.74 18.36 -2.39
N ARG A 38 -19.47 17.25 -1.67
CA ARG A 38 -19.29 17.24 -0.20
C ARG A 38 -17.83 17.43 0.17
N ASP A 39 -17.20 18.47 -0.36
CA ASP A 39 -15.74 18.64 -0.38
C ASP A 39 -15.11 18.67 1.02
N VAL A 40 -15.77 19.32 1.99
CA VAL A 40 -15.29 19.36 3.39
C VAL A 40 -15.21 17.96 3.97
N GLU A 41 -16.24 17.15 3.77
CA GLU A 41 -16.28 15.76 4.27
C GLU A 41 -15.32 14.86 3.50
N ALA A 42 -15.18 15.08 2.18
CA ALA A 42 -14.23 14.36 1.36
C ALA A 42 -12.80 14.58 1.85
N ARG A 43 -12.41 15.82 2.18
CA ARG A 43 -11.07 16.14 2.69
C ARG A 43 -10.80 15.53 4.07
N GLU A 44 -11.79 15.48 4.96
CA GLU A 44 -11.64 14.75 6.22
C GLU A 44 -11.49 13.24 5.98
N ALA A 45 -12.25 12.68 5.03
CA ALA A 45 -12.07 11.29 4.63
C ALA A 45 -10.68 11.01 4.03
N GLU A 46 -10.11 11.92 3.24
CA GLU A 46 -8.73 11.77 2.72
C GLU A 46 -7.70 11.67 3.83
N LYS A 47 -7.81 12.47 4.90
CA LYS A 47 -6.89 12.38 6.05
C LYS A 47 -6.93 10.99 6.68
N VAL A 48 -8.12 10.44 6.87
CA VAL A 48 -8.32 9.09 7.43
C VAL A 48 -7.79 8.01 6.48
N ILE A 49 -7.94 8.18 5.17
CA ILE A 49 -7.40 7.26 4.16
C ILE A 49 -5.87 7.28 4.19
N LEU A 50 -5.25 8.48 4.22
CA LEU A 50 -3.79 8.63 4.32
C LEU A 50 -3.24 8.00 5.60
N GLU A 51 -3.93 8.15 6.73
CA GLU A 51 -3.61 7.44 7.98
C GLU A 51 -3.66 5.92 7.80
N HIS A 52 -4.71 5.39 7.16
CA HIS A 52 -4.77 3.95 6.88
C HIS A 52 -3.62 3.45 6.01
N TRP A 53 -3.26 4.18 4.95
CA TRP A 53 -2.09 3.84 4.12
C TRP A 53 -0.80 3.80 4.93
N ARG A 54 -0.58 4.78 5.82
CA ARG A 54 0.61 4.83 6.69
C ARG A 54 0.64 3.70 7.70
N ASP A 55 -0.43 3.57 8.47
CA ASP A 55 -0.45 2.73 9.67
C ASP A 55 -0.57 1.24 9.36
N HIS A 56 -1.12 0.88 8.19
CA HIS A 56 -1.36 -0.51 7.82
C HIS A 56 -0.48 -0.97 6.66
N ILE A 57 -0.45 -0.24 5.55
CA ILE A 57 0.22 -0.72 4.33
C ILE A 57 1.70 -0.35 4.35
N ILE A 58 2.05 0.91 4.61
CA ILE A 58 3.45 1.36 4.65
C ILE A 58 4.16 0.76 5.88
N ALA A 59 3.51 0.70 7.04
CA ALA A 59 4.09 0.03 8.21
C ALA A 59 4.33 -1.48 7.99
N HIS A 60 3.49 -2.15 7.18
CA HIS A 60 3.70 -3.53 6.77
C HIS A 60 4.92 -3.65 5.87
N ALA A 61 5.00 -2.79 4.84
CA ALA A 61 6.15 -2.68 3.94
C ALA A 61 7.47 -2.47 4.69
N ASP A 62 7.49 -1.58 5.68
CA ASP A 62 8.66 -1.35 6.52
C ASP A 62 9.06 -2.62 7.30
N SER A 63 8.07 -3.36 7.83
CA SER A 63 8.30 -4.60 8.57
C SER A 63 8.84 -5.74 7.68
N GLU A 64 8.47 -5.77 6.41
CA GLU A 64 8.99 -6.70 5.40
C GLU A 64 10.44 -6.36 5.04
N GLU A 65 10.70 -5.09 4.75
CA GLU A 65 12.03 -4.59 4.40
C GLU A 65 13.05 -4.81 5.52
N GLU A 66 12.66 -4.56 6.78
CA GLU A 66 13.50 -4.76 7.96
C GLU A 66 13.62 -6.22 8.40
N GLY A 67 12.81 -7.12 7.84
CA GLY A 67 12.67 -8.49 8.29
C GLY A 67 12.71 -9.49 7.15
N LEU A 68 11.53 -9.76 6.57
CA LEU A 68 11.34 -10.78 5.54
C LEU A 68 12.37 -10.66 4.41
N TYR A 69 12.60 -9.46 3.88
CA TYR A 69 13.48 -9.25 2.72
C TYR A 69 14.94 -9.48 3.03
N LEU A 70 15.38 -9.15 4.25
CA LEU A 70 16.74 -9.45 4.70
C LEU A 70 16.96 -10.96 4.79
N ASP A 71 16.00 -11.69 5.34
CA ASP A 71 16.05 -13.15 5.45
C ASP A 71 16.04 -13.81 4.06
N VAL A 72 15.11 -13.39 3.18
CA VAL A 72 15.02 -13.91 1.81
C VAL A 72 16.34 -13.70 1.06
N ARG A 73 16.94 -12.51 1.10
CA ARG A 73 18.20 -12.25 0.39
C ARG A 73 19.37 -13.07 0.93
N LYS A 74 19.33 -13.42 2.22
CA LYS A 74 20.37 -14.26 2.85
C LYS A 74 20.20 -15.74 2.52
N GLU A 75 18.96 -16.24 2.54
CA GLU A 75 18.64 -17.66 2.34
C GLU A 75 18.51 -18.05 0.88
N ARG A 76 18.03 -17.12 0.04
CA ARG A 76 17.76 -17.28 -1.40
C ARG A 76 18.37 -16.11 -2.19
N PRO A 77 19.71 -16.01 -2.29
CA PRO A 77 20.39 -14.89 -2.95
C PRO A 77 19.95 -14.66 -4.41
N GLU A 78 19.50 -15.70 -5.10
CA GLU A 78 18.94 -15.66 -6.45
C GLU A 78 17.69 -14.78 -6.57
N LEU A 79 16.97 -14.52 -5.47
CA LEU A 79 15.80 -13.64 -5.44
C LEU A 79 16.15 -12.17 -5.18
N SER A 80 17.44 -11.80 -5.16
CA SER A 80 17.86 -10.43 -4.85
C SER A 80 17.27 -9.39 -5.81
N GLU A 81 17.19 -9.69 -7.11
CA GLU A 81 16.58 -8.77 -8.09
C GLU A 81 15.08 -8.60 -7.85
N THR A 82 14.38 -9.69 -7.51
CA THR A 82 12.95 -9.65 -7.16
C THR A 82 12.71 -8.80 -5.92
N VAL A 83 13.52 -8.99 -4.87
CA VAL A 83 13.40 -8.16 -3.65
C VAL A 83 13.66 -6.68 -3.95
N ILE A 84 14.60 -6.34 -4.83
CA ILE A 84 14.83 -4.95 -5.24
C ILE A 84 13.59 -4.36 -5.95
N GLN A 85 12.91 -5.14 -6.79
CA GLN A 85 11.68 -4.70 -7.45
C GLN A 85 10.54 -4.48 -6.44
N LEU A 86 10.36 -5.40 -5.49
CA LEU A 86 9.35 -5.27 -4.44
C LEU A 86 9.60 -4.04 -3.54
N MET A 87 10.85 -3.78 -3.14
CA MET A 87 11.22 -2.56 -2.42
C MET A 87 10.97 -1.29 -3.23
N ARG A 88 11.13 -1.36 -4.57
CA ARG A 88 10.84 -0.23 -5.45
C ARG A 88 9.34 0.07 -5.48
N ASP A 89 8.49 -0.95 -5.42
CA ASP A 89 7.04 -0.77 -5.34
C ASP A 89 6.64 -0.14 -4.01
N HIS A 90 7.25 -0.54 -2.88
CA HIS A 90 7.05 0.15 -1.61
C HIS A 90 7.43 1.64 -1.68
N ASP A 91 8.57 1.96 -2.30
CA ASP A 91 8.97 3.35 -2.53
C ASP A 91 7.99 4.11 -3.44
N LEU A 92 7.37 3.45 -4.44
CA LEU A 92 6.27 4.04 -5.22
C LEU A 92 5.06 4.36 -4.33
N LEU A 93 4.63 3.43 -3.46
CA LEU A 93 3.52 3.65 -2.54
C LEU A 93 3.78 4.85 -1.61
N ARG A 94 5.00 4.95 -1.06
CA ARG A 94 5.41 6.08 -0.21
C ARG A 94 5.39 7.41 -0.98
N LYS A 95 5.94 7.43 -2.20
CA LYS A 95 5.98 8.64 -3.05
C LYS A 95 4.60 9.12 -3.46
N ILE A 96 3.71 8.21 -3.86
CA ILE A 96 2.35 8.58 -4.27
C ILE A 96 1.54 9.06 -3.06
N THR A 97 1.64 8.37 -1.91
CA THR A 97 1.00 8.80 -0.66
C THR A 97 1.46 10.22 -0.28
N LYS A 98 2.76 10.52 -0.39
CA LYS A 98 3.27 11.86 -0.12
C LYS A 98 2.75 12.90 -1.11
N ALA A 99 2.68 12.57 -2.40
CA ALA A 99 2.14 13.46 -3.42
C ALA A 99 0.65 13.79 -3.19
N ILE A 100 -0.14 12.83 -2.71
CA ILE A 100 -1.53 13.07 -2.32
C ILE A 100 -1.60 14.03 -1.13
N GLU A 101 -0.79 13.82 -0.09
CA GLU A 101 -0.72 14.69 1.08
C GLU A 101 -0.34 16.13 0.68
N ASP A 102 0.71 16.30 -0.12
CA ASP A 102 1.16 17.61 -0.60
C ASP A 102 0.08 18.31 -1.45
N ASN A 103 -0.62 17.56 -2.30
CA ASN A 103 -1.72 18.09 -3.11
C ASN A 103 -2.92 18.47 -2.22
N LEU A 104 -3.22 17.70 -1.18
CA LEU A 104 -4.30 18.00 -0.24
C LEU A 104 -4.00 19.25 0.59
N GLU A 105 -2.78 19.38 1.10
CA GLU A 105 -2.33 20.53 1.91
C GLU A 105 -2.29 21.84 1.11
N SER A 106 -2.01 21.75 -0.19
CA SER A 106 -1.95 22.91 -1.09
C SER A 106 -3.31 23.29 -1.72
N ASP A 107 -4.41 22.71 -1.24
CA ASP A 107 -5.75 22.88 -1.84
C ASP A 107 -5.78 22.54 -3.34
N GLY A 108 -5.00 21.53 -3.75
CA GLY A 108 -4.89 21.08 -5.13
C GLY A 108 -6.13 20.34 -5.65
N SER A 109 -6.02 19.80 -6.86
CA SER A 109 -7.12 19.15 -7.58
C SER A 109 -7.58 17.83 -6.92
N SER A 110 -8.87 17.72 -6.59
CA SER A 110 -9.47 16.47 -6.12
C SER A 110 -9.37 15.34 -7.16
N ASP A 111 -9.47 15.67 -8.44
CA ASP A 111 -9.42 14.68 -9.53
C ASP A 111 -8.01 14.07 -9.65
N GLU A 112 -6.97 14.88 -9.44
CA GLU A 112 -5.59 14.40 -9.38
C GLU A 112 -5.38 13.47 -8.18
N ARG A 113 -5.88 13.83 -7.00
CA ARG A 113 -5.80 12.98 -5.81
C ARG A 113 -6.55 11.67 -5.96
N LEU A 114 -7.77 11.69 -6.53
CA LEU A 114 -8.52 10.47 -6.84
C LEU A 114 -7.74 9.56 -7.80
N SER A 115 -7.12 10.12 -8.83
CA SER A 115 -6.27 9.37 -9.77
C SER A 115 -5.05 8.74 -9.08
N MET A 116 -4.44 9.46 -8.13
CA MET A 116 -3.33 8.95 -7.32
C MET A 116 -3.77 7.83 -6.37
N TYR A 117 -4.94 7.92 -5.73
CA TYR A 117 -5.48 6.83 -4.92
C TYR A 117 -5.76 5.57 -5.75
N GLU A 118 -6.33 5.72 -6.94
CA GLU A 118 -6.51 4.58 -7.86
C GLU A 118 -5.17 3.94 -8.23
N SER A 119 -4.15 4.76 -8.44
CA SER A 119 -2.79 4.28 -8.73
C SER A 119 -2.20 3.51 -7.55
N LEU A 120 -2.40 3.98 -6.31
CA LEU A 120 -1.99 3.26 -5.10
C LEU A 120 -2.63 1.87 -5.02
N LEU A 121 -3.93 1.75 -5.31
CA LEU A 121 -4.63 0.47 -5.32
C LEU A 121 -4.01 -0.50 -6.34
N VAL A 122 -3.73 -0.02 -7.55
CA VAL A 122 -3.13 -0.86 -8.61
C VAL A 122 -1.74 -1.34 -8.20
N VAL A 123 -0.88 -0.43 -7.72
CA VAL A 123 0.49 -0.79 -7.31
C VAL A 123 0.45 -1.77 -6.14
N ASN A 124 -0.32 -1.48 -5.09
CA ASN A 124 -0.42 -2.36 -3.92
C ASN A 124 -0.95 -3.75 -4.28
N TRP A 125 -1.97 -3.85 -5.13
CA TRP A 125 -2.50 -5.15 -5.56
C TRP A 125 -1.42 -6.00 -6.26
N HIS A 126 -0.73 -5.43 -7.24
CA HIS A 126 0.29 -6.17 -7.99
C HIS A 126 1.49 -6.53 -7.12
N HIS A 127 1.96 -5.59 -6.31
CA HIS A 127 3.02 -5.80 -5.34
C HIS A 127 2.70 -6.99 -4.42
N SER A 128 1.54 -6.97 -3.76
CA SER A 128 1.15 -8.01 -2.80
C SER A 128 1.05 -9.39 -3.43
N ARG A 129 0.56 -9.49 -4.68
CA ARG A 129 0.49 -10.78 -5.40
C ARG A 129 1.87 -11.28 -5.85
N ASP A 130 2.74 -10.39 -6.31
CA ASP A 130 4.09 -10.76 -6.71
C ASP A 130 4.93 -11.19 -5.50
N GLU A 131 4.81 -10.50 -4.37
CA GLU A 131 5.48 -10.88 -3.13
C GLU A 131 5.05 -12.26 -2.65
N GLU A 132 3.74 -12.51 -2.56
CA GLU A 132 3.19 -13.80 -2.14
C GLU A 132 3.64 -14.95 -3.04
N LYS A 133 3.64 -14.72 -4.35
CA LYS A 133 4.10 -15.68 -5.35
C LYS A 133 5.59 -15.97 -5.23
N TYR A 134 6.43 -14.94 -5.31
CA TYR A 134 7.87 -15.13 -5.43
C TYR A 134 8.54 -15.44 -4.09
N LEU A 135 8.07 -14.83 -3.00
CA LEU A 135 8.72 -14.97 -1.70
C LEU A 135 8.09 -16.06 -0.84
N LEU A 136 6.78 -16.30 -0.96
CA LEU A 136 6.02 -17.17 -0.05
C LEU A 136 5.43 -18.42 -0.71
N GLY A 137 5.66 -18.62 -2.02
CA GLY A 137 5.33 -19.86 -2.71
C GLY A 137 3.86 -20.01 -3.09
N GLU A 138 3.13 -18.91 -3.29
CA GLU A 138 1.84 -18.98 -3.98
C GLU A 138 2.01 -19.60 -5.37
N SER A 139 1.14 -20.59 -5.66
CA SER A 139 1.13 -21.40 -6.89
C SER A 139 0.23 -20.80 -7.96
#